data_AF-A0A419F466-F1
#
_entry.id   AF-A0A419F466-F1
#
_cell.length_a   1.000
_cell.length_b   1.000
_cell.length_c   1.000
_cell.angle_alpha   90.00
_cell.angle_beta   90.00
_cell.angle_gamma   90.00
#
_symmetry.space_group_name_H-M   'P 1'
#
loop_
_entity.id
_entity.type
_entity.pdbx_description
1 polymer ?
#
loop_
_entity_poly.entity_id
_entity_poly.type
_entity_poly.pdbx_seq_one_letter_code
_entity_poly.pdbx_strand_id
1 'polypeptide(L)' 'MIKKISTYLTDVRTEMSKVSWPSREELMESTSIVILLSIVLAIFIFIVDQGLSNIMKIVL' A
#
# COMPACT_ATOMS: atom_id res chain seq x y z
N MET A 1 -6.13 38.25 2.35
CA MET A 1 -5.33 37.01 2.18
C MET A 1 -6.15 35.75 2.39
N ILE A 2 -6.91 35.62 3.50
CA ILE A 2 -7.78 34.47 3.80
C ILE A 2 -8.80 34.16 2.67
N LYS A 3 -9.38 35.18 2.04
CA LYS A 3 -10.32 35.02 0.91
C LYS A 3 -9.70 34.31 -0.31
N LYS A 4 -8.43 34.61 -0.65
CA LYS A 4 -7.71 33.95 -1.77
C LYS A 4 -7.47 32.46 -1.49
N ILE A 5 -7.15 32.11 -0.24
CA ILE A 5 -6.91 30.72 0.17
C ILE A 5 -8.21 29.91 0.12
N SER A 6 -9.33 30.50 0.57
CA SER A 6 -10.66 29.87 0.49
C SER A 6 -11.09 29.60 -0.96
N THR A 7 -10.88 30.57 -1.86
CA THR A 7 -11.13 30.38 -3.30
C THR A 7 -10.24 29.28 -3.88
N TYR A 8 -8.94 29.28 -3.55
CA TYR A 8 -8.00 28.25 -4.02
C TYR A 8 -8.39 26.83 -3.57
N LEU A 9 -8.84 26.65 -2.32
CA LEU A 9 -9.35 25.36 -1.84
C LEU A 9 -10.63 24.92 -2.56
N THR A 10 -11.49 25.87 -2.93
CA THR A 10 -12.71 25.62 -3.69
C THR A 10 -12.38 25.19 -5.12
N ASP A 11 -11.40 25.83 -5.75
CA ASP A 11 -10.90 25.48 -7.08
C ASP A 11 -10.24 24.10 -7.08
N VAL A 12 -9.39 23.80 -6.08
CA VAL A 12 -8.76 22.47 -5.91
C VAL A 12 -9.82 21.38 -5.71
N ARG A 13 -10.86 21.63 -4.91
CA ARG A 13 -11.97 20.68 -4.75
C ARG A 13 -12.71 20.43 -6.06
N THR A 14 -12.87 21.47 -6.89
CA THR A 14 -13.52 21.37 -8.20
C THR A 14 -12.66 20.57 -9.17
N GLU A 15 -11.34 20.79 -9.22
CA GLU A 15 -10.43 19.98 -10.04
C GLU A 15 -10.35 18.52 -9.56
N MET A 16 -10.31 18.29 -8.24
CA MET A 16 -10.36 16.95 -7.65
C MET A 16 -11.63 16.16 -8.01
N SER A 17 -12.73 16.86 -8.32
CA SER A 17 -13.98 16.23 -8.77
C SER A 17 -13.94 15.77 -10.23
N LYS A 18 -13.03 16.31 -11.04
CA LYS A 18 -12.78 15.89 -12.42
C LYS A 18 -11.83 14.69 -12.49
N VAL A 19 -11.18 14.34 -11.38
CA VAL A 19 -10.32 13.16 -11.30
C VAL A 19 -11.20 11.91 -11.27
N SER A 20 -10.97 11.02 -12.22
CA SER A 20 -11.57 9.69 -12.25
C SER A 20 -10.94 8.83 -11.16
N TRP A 21 -11.52 8.88 -9.97
CA TRP A 21 -11.17 7.97 -8.88
C TRP A 21 -11.63 6.56 -9.22
N PRO A 22 -10.80 5.53 -8.93
CA PRO A 22 -11.18 4.15 -9.12
C PRO A 22 -12.42 3.81 -8.31
N SER A 23 -13.20 2.85 -8.79
CA SER A 23 -14.39 2.40 -8.08
C SER A 23 -13.97 1.77 -6.74
N ARG A 24 -14.90 1.76 -5.76
CA ARG A 24 -14.64 1.10 -4.45
C ARG A 24 -14.25 -0.37 -4.63
N GLU A 25 -14.81 -1.01 -5.65
CA GLU A 25 -14.54 -2.40 -6.00
C GLU A 25 -13.11 -2.59 -6.53
N GLU A 26 -12.68 -1.79 -7.51
CA GLU A 26 -11.30 -1.82 -8.04
C GLU A 26 -10.25 -1.57 -6.95
N LEU A 27 -10.57 -0.67 -6.01
CA LEU A 27 -9.69 -0.35 -4.88
C LEU A 27 -9.55 -1.54 -3.92
N MET A 28 -10.66 -2.24 -3.64
CA MET A 28 -10.67 -3.44 -2.81
C MET A 28 -9.92 -4.58 -3.50
N GLU A 29 -10.16 -4.80 -4.80
CA GLU A 29 -9.50 -5.84 -5.58
C GLU A 29 -7.98 -5.64 -5.59
N SER A 30 -7.53 -4.42 -5.88
CA SER A 30 -6.11 -4.06 -5.86
C SER A 30 -5.48 -4.30 -4.49
N THR A 31 -6.20 -3.96 -3.40
CA THR A 31 -5.71 -4.17 -2.03
C THR A 31 -5.66 -5.65 -1.67
N SER A 32 -6.65 -6.43 -2.06
CA SER A 32 -6.70 -7.88 -1.82
C SER A 32 -5.53 -8.62 -2.46
N ILE A 33 -5.15 -8.25 -3.69
CA ILE A 33 -3.99 -8.83 -4.39
C ILE A 33 -2.69 -8.51 -3.62
N VAL A 34 -2.52 -7.26 -3.16
CA VAL A 34 -1.34 -6.84 -2.40
C VAL A 34 -1.25 -7.59 -1.07
N ILE A 35 -2.37 -7.79 -0.37
CA ILE A 35 -2.42 -8.57 0.87
C ILE A 35 -1.97 -10.01 0.62
N LEU A 36 -2.50 -10.65 -0.42
CA LEU A 36 -2.13 -12.02 -0.78
C LEU A 36 -0.63 -12.14 -1.09
N LEU A 37 -0.10 -11.23 -1.91
CA LEU A 37 1.33 -11.20 -2.24
C LEU A 37 2.20 -11.00 -0.98
N SER A 38 1.78 -10.12 -0.09
CA SER A 38 2.49 -9.83 1.16
C SER A 38 2.53 -11.05 2.08
N ILE A 39 1.44 -11.82 2.17
CA ILE A 39 1.39 -13.07 2.94
C ILE A 39 2.35 -14.11 2.36
N VAL A 40 2.38 -14.28 1.03
CA VAL A 40 3.30 -15.21 0.37
C VAL A 40 4.76 -14.83 0.64
N LEU A 41 5.10 -13.55 0.53
CA LEU A 41 6.43 -13.03 0.84
C LEU A 41 6.80 -13.25 2.32
N ALA A 42 5.87 -13.00 3.25
CA ALA A 42 6.10 -13.21 4.67
C ALA A 42 6.42 -14.68 4.99
N ILE A 43 5.67 -15.62 4.39
CA ILE A 43 5.93 -17.06 4.55
C ILE A 43 7.29 -17.43 3.95
N PHE A 44 7.63 -16.91 2.77
CA PHE A 44 8.92 -17.17 2.14
C PHE A 44 10.09 -16.70 3.01
N ILE A 45 10.04 -15.46 3.50
CA ILE A 45 11.08 -14.90 4.38
C ILE A 45 11.17 -15.73 5.67
N PHE A 46 10.04 -16.10 6.27
CA PHE A 46 10.02 -16.94 7.47
C PHE A 46 10.74 -18.28 7.28
N ILE A 47 10.52 -18.95 6.14
CA ILE A 47 11.19 -20.22 5.81
C ILE A 47 12.69 -20.00 5.64
N VAL A 48 13.08 -18.94 4.92
CA VAL A 48 14.47 -18.58 4.66
C VAL A 48 15.19 -18.29 5.99
N ASP A 49 14.62 -17.45 6.84
CA ASP A 49 15.17 -17.10 8.15
C ASP A 49 15.33 -18.34 9.05
N GLN A 50 14.35 -19.24 9.06
CA GLN A 50 14.43 -20.49 9.83
C GLN A 50 15.54 -21.40 9.29
N GLY A 51 15.69 -21.49 7.96
CA GLY A 51 16.75 -22.25 7.31
C GLY A 51 18.14 -21.69 7.64
N LEU A 52 18.32 -20.37 7.49
CA LEU A 52 19.55 -19.68 7.85
C LEU A 52 19.88 -19.80 9.33
N SER A 53 18.89 -19.65 10.22
CA SER A 53 19.08 -19.81 11.67
C SER A 53 19.58 -21.20 12.03
N ASN A 54 19.03 -22.24 11.40
CA ASN A 54 19.46 -23.62 11.61
C ASN A 54 20.89 -23.87 11.08
N ILE A 55 21.24 -23.31 9.93
CA ILE A 55 22.61 -23.39 9.38
C ILE A 55 23.59 -22.69 10.32
N MET A 56 23.26 -21.49 10.80
CA MET A 56 24.10 -20.74 11.73
C MET A 56 24.36 -21.49 13.04
N LYS A 57 23.36 -22.23 13.57
CA LYS A 57 23.51 -23.08 14.76
C LYS A 57 24.40 -24.32 14.56
N ILE A 58 24.60 -24.75 13.32
CA ILE A 58 25.48 -25.88 12.99
C ILE A 58 26.92 -25.38 12.80
N VAL A 59 27.09 -24.15 12.34
CA VAL A 59 28.40 -23.55 12.06
C VAL A 59 29.07 -22.96 13.31
N LEU A 60 28.30 -22.39 14.24
CA LEU A 60 28.75 -21.93 15.58
C LEU A 60 28.61 -23.03 16.62
#